data_AF-A0A6M7V481-F1
#
_entry.id   AF-A0A6M7V481-F1
#
_cell.length_a   1.000
_cell.length_b   1.000
_cell.length_c   1.000
_cell.angle_alpha   90.00
_cell.angle_beta   90.00
_cell.angle_gamma   90.00
#
_symmetry.space_group_name_H-M   'P 1'
#
loop_
_entity.id
_entity.type
_entity.pdbx_description
1 polymer ?
#
loop_
_entity_poly.entity_id
_entity_poly.type
_entity_poly.pdbx_seq_one_letter_code
_entity_poly.pdbx_strand_id
1 'polypeptide(L)'
;MSGSVRAALLTVGLVIATFFGPHAAFAVTLDELYQSQTIVTGQGEVNRQIGFRDCLDRVLVRVSGDRRLLERPEMAELRDKAGSFVDSFRYHDRMEGIPIHDEQGTHDRPHDLTCLYKPATVNKLLASLGSKPWLGARPTLSILLAVERAGRGFVLASDGDESPYMRDSLEAAARPMAMSIVIPDKATLTKGGFIFEEVRAMATSPELLGGDARTLGGRPLLFGNIQWRDKDLGWTVDWWLAIDGKTYDWQIRGVSFDEAFRVAIKGAAQILSGNGQP
;
A
#
# COMPACT_ATOMS: atom_id res chain seq x y z
N MET A 1 -71.03 30.77 -14.22
CA MET A 1 -71.09 29.79 -13.12
C MET A 1 -70.06 28.71 -13.40
N SER A 2 -68.98 28.80 -12.64
CA SER A 2 -67.89 27.84 -12.36
C SER A 2 -67.97 26.44 -12.98
N GLY A 3 -67.07 26.15 -13.92
CA GLY A 3 -66.67 24.79 -14.30
C GLY A 3 -65.40 24.40 -13.53
N SER A 4 -65.52 23.46 -12.60
CA SER A 4 -64.40 22.93 -11.79
C SER A 4 -63.81 21.68 -12.43
N VAL A 5 -62.63 21.80 -13.04
CA VAL A 5 -61.80 20.68 -13.48
C VAL A 5 -61.08 20.12 -12.25
N ARG A 6 -61.40 18.88 -11.85
CA ARG A 6 -60.65 18.14 -10.82
C ARG A 6 -59.45 17.48 -11.49
N ALA A 7 -58.26 18.01 -11.25
CA ALA A 7 -56.99 17.39 -11.62
C ALA A 7 -56.73 16.18 -10.72
N ALA A 8 -56.57 15.01 -11.32
CA ALA A 8 -56.11 13.80 -10.65
C ALA A 8 -54.59 13.88 -10.47
N LEU A 9 -54.13 13.93 -9.22
CA LEU A 9 -52.72 13.82 -8.86
C LEU A 9 -52.28 12.36 -8.97
N LEU A 10 -51.50 12.05 -10.00
CA LEU A 10 -50.73 10.81 -10.12
C LEU A 10 -49.40 10.99 -9.38
N THR A 11 -49.33 10.45 -8.16
CA THR A 11 -48.09 10.36 -7.39
C THR A 11 -47.26 9.20 -7.94
N VAL A 12 -46.26 9.52 -8.77
CA VAL A 12 -45.22 8.55 -9.18
C VAL A 12 -44.20 8.46 -8.05
N GLY A 13 -44.27 7.38 -7.28
CA GLY A 13 -43.27 7.05 -6.26
C GLY A 13 -41.97 6.57 -6.93
N LEU A 14 -40.94 7.41 -6.89
CA LEU A 14 -39.60 7.06 -7.33
C LEU A 14 -38.91 6.18 -6.25
N VAL A 15 -38.89 4.87 -6.48
CA VAL A 15 -38.08 3.93 -5.68
C VAL A 15 -36.63 4.04 -6.14
N ILE A 16 -35.81 4.79 -5.39
CA ILE A 16 -34.36 4.80 -5.57
C ILE A 16 -33.81 3.53 -4.92
N ALA A 17 -33.66 2.47 -5.73
CA ALA A 17 -32.90 1.29 -5.35
C ALA A 17 -31.41 1.67 -5.31
N THR A 18 -30.88 1.85 -4.10
CA THR A 18 -29.45 2.02 -3.85
C THR A 18 -28.74 0.69 -4.14
N PHE A 19 -28.12 0.59 -5.31
CA PHE A 19 -27.17 -0.47 -5.65
C PHE A 19 -25.89 -0.29 -4.82
N PHE A 20 -25.90 -0.74 -3.56
CA PHE A 20 -24.66 -1.11 -2.87
C PHE A 20 -24.24 -2.49 -3.37
N GLY A 21 -23.65 -2.53 -4.57
CA GLY A 21 -22.99 -3.73 -5.04
C GLY A 21 -21.83 -4.09 -4.10
N PRO A 22 -21.65 -5.37 -3.73
CA PRO A 22 -20.47 -5.80 -2.99
C PRO A 22 -19.24 -5.44 -3.81
N HIS A 23 -18.35 -4.63 -3.24
CA HIS A 23 -17.04 -4.38 -3.83
C HIS A 23 -16.33 -5.72 -3.85
N ALA A 24 -16.15 -6.30 -5.03
CA ALA A 24 -15.40 -7.52 -5.21
C ALA A 24 -13.99 -7.27 -4.64
N ALA A 25 -13.70 -7.86 -3.48
CA ALA A 25 -12.35 -7.91 -2.97
C ALA A 25 -11.54 -8.71 -3.99
N PHE A 26 -10.66 -8.05 -4.73
CA PHE A 26 -9.72 -8.74 -5.60
C PHE A 26 -8.79 -9.56 -4.70
N ALA A 27 -9.07 -10.86 -4.60
CA ALA A 27 -8.19 -11.79 -3.95
C ALA A 27 -6.94 -11.91 -4.81
N VAL A 28 -5.79 -11.52 -4.26
CA VAL A 28 -4.48 -11.75 -4.89
C VAL A 28 -4.34 -13.25 -5.10
N THR A 29 -4.10 -13.66 -6.35
CA THR A 29 -3.92 -15.08 -6.66
C THR A 29 -2.62 -15.58 -6.04
N LEU A 30 -2.54 -16.89 -5.79
CA LEU A 30 -1.32 -17.50 -5.24
C LEU A 30 -0.11 -17.20 -6.14
N ASP A 31 -0.28 -17.27 -7.46
CA ASP A 31 0.81 -17.02 -8.42
C ASP A 31 1.27 -15.55 -8.41
N GLU A 32 0.34 -14.59 -8.27
CA GLU A 32 0.69 -13.18 -8.10
C GLU A 32 1.40 -12.89 -6.78
N LEU A 33 1.23 -13.74 -5.77
CA LEU A 33 1.88 -13.56 -4.47
C LEU A 33 3.37 -13.95 -4.52
N TYR A 34 3.72 -15.01 -5.24
CA TYR A 34 5.09 -15.54 -5.34
C TYR A 34 5.87 -14.96 -6.53
N GLN A 35 5.65 -13.69 -6.81
CA GLN A 35 6.44 -12.92 -7.77
C GLN A 35 6.82 -11.56 -7.19
N SER A 36 7.90 -11.00 -7.71
CA SER A 36 8.38 -9.66 -7.36
C SER A 36 8.97 -8.98 -8.57
N GLN A 37 8.90 -7.66 -8.61
CA GLN A 37 9.49 -6.85 -9.66
C GLN A 37 10.51 -5.88 -9.06
N THR A 38 11.61 -5.63 -9.78
CA THR A 38 12.57 -4.55 -9.49
C THR A 38 12.98 -3.86 -10.80
N ILE A 39 13.65 -2.72 -10.68
CA ILE A 39 14.20 -1.99 -11.83
C ILE A 39 15.68 -2.32 -11.93
N VAL A 40 16.14 -2.64 -13.12
CA VAL A 40 17.57 -2.86 -13.41
C VAL A 40 18.00 -2.04 -14.62
N THR A 41 19.27 -1.67 -14.65
CA THR A 41 19.92 -1.01 -15.78
C THR A 41 20.41 -2.09 -16.74
N GLY A 42 19.80 -2.23 -17.92
CA GLY A 42 20.17 -3.26 -18.89
C GLY A 42 19.81 -4.71 -18.49
N GLN A 43 20.16 -5.65 -19.37
CA GLN A 43 19.83 -7.09 -19.23
C GLN A 43 21.07 -7.99 -19.02
N GLY A 44 22.25 -7.40 -18.85
CA GLY A 44 23.50 -8.14 -18.62
C GLY A 44 23.47 -8.96 -17.33
N GLU A 45 24.26 -10.03 -17.26
CA GLU A 45 24.30 -10.96 -16.12
C GLU A 45 24.55 -10.24 -14.80
N VAL A 46 25.49 -9.29 -14.77
CA VAL A 46 25.82 -8.51 -13.56
C VAL A 46 24.58 -7.78 -13.02
N ASN A 47 23.86 -7.07 -13.88
CA ASN A 47 22.67 -6.31 -13.49
C ASN A 47 21.49 -7.24 -13.16
N ARG A 48 21.40 -8.40 -13.82
CA ARG A 48 20.43 -9.43 -13.49
C ARG A 48 20.66 -10.01 -12.09
N GLN A 49 21.90 -10.29 -11.70
CA GLN A 49 22.19 -10.81 -10.36
C GLN A 49 21.87 -9.80 -9.26
N ILE A 50 22.12 -8.51 -9.50
CA ILE A 50 21.66 -7.43 -8.61
C ILE A 50 20.13 -7.46 -8.51
N GLY A 51 19.44 -7.53 -9.65
CA GLY A 51 17.99 -7.60 -9.68
C GLY A 51 17.40 -8.83 -8.99
N PHE A 52 18.06 -9.99 -9.06
CA PHE A 52 17.65 -11.20 -8.35
C PHE A 52 17.75 -11.08 -6.84
N ARG A 53 18.78 -10.38 -6.33
CA ARG A 53 18.91 -10.08 -4.89
C ARG A 53 17.74 -9.22 -4.41
N ASP A 54 17.43 -8.16 -5.15
CA ASP A 54 16.30 -7.27 -4.85
C ASP A 54 14.95 -8.00 -4.93
N CYS A 55 14.75 -8.82 -5.96
CA CYS A 55 13.56 -9.65 -6.11
C CYS A 55 13.40 -10.60 -4.92
N LEU A 56 14.48 -11.27 -4.49
CA LEU A 56 14.45 -12.19 -3.36
C LEU A 56 14.00 -11.49 -2.07
N ASP A 57 14.61 -10.35 -1.76
CA ASP A 57 14.22 -9.53 -0.61
C ASP A 57 12.72 -9.16 -0.67
N ARG A 58 12.27 -8.69 -1.84
CA ARG A 58 10.87 -8.28 -2.05
C ARG A 58 9.89 -9.45 -1.91
N VAL A 59 10.16 -10.61 -2.50
CA VAL A 59 9.24 -11.75 -2.46
C VAL A 59 9.15 -12.34 -1.05
N LEU A 60 10.25 -12.39 -0.29
CA LEU A 60 10.23 -12.89 1.09
C LEU A 60 9.37 -11.99 1.99
N VAL A 61 9.52 -10.67 1.89
CA VAL A 61 8.70 -9.71 2.64
C VAL A 61 7.25 -9.72 2.15
N ARG A 62 7.02 -9.76 0.83
CA ARG A 62 5.67 -9.84 0.25
C ARG A 62 4.93 -11.08 0.76
N VAL A 63 5.54 -12.26 0.70
CA VAL A 63 4.90 -13.54 1.07
C VAL A 63 4.71 -13.66 2.59
N SER A 64 5.67 -13.23 3.40
CA SER A 64 5.59 -13.36 4.86
C SER A 64 4.86 -12.21 5.57
N GLY A 65 4.92 -11.00 5.00
CA GLY A 65 4.56 -9.77 5.70
C GLY A 65 5.63 -9.26 6.68
N ASP A 66 6.74 -9.99 6.90
CA ASP A 66 7.76 -9.64 7.89
C ASP A 66 8.95 -8.93 7.23
N ARG A 67 9.10 -7.63 7.49
CA ARG A 67 10.20 -6.83 6.93
C ARG A 67 11.54 -7.12 7.60
N ARG A 68 11.54 -7.61 8.85
CA ARG A 68 12.75 -7.83 9.65
C ARG A 68 13.56 -9.02 9.13
N LEU A 69 12.98 -9.84 8.26
CA LEU A 69 13.71 -10.91 7.57
C LEU A 69 14.92 -10.37 6.84
N LEU A 70 14.86 -9.15 6.29
CA LEU A 70 15.95 -8.56 5.53
C LEU A 70 17.18 -8.21 6.38
N GLU A 71 17.01 -8.10 7.70
CA GLU A 71 18.04 -7.78 8.68
C GLU A 71 18.72 -9.03 9.25
N ARG A 72 18.20 -10.23 8.92
CA ARG A 72 18.76 -11.51 9.35
C ARG A 72 20.15 -11.72 8.73
N PRO A 73 21.18 -12.10 9.50
CA PRO A 73 22.52 -12.34 8.95
C PRO A 73 22.53 -13.44 7.87
N GLU A 74 21.64 -14.42 7.96
CA GLU A 74 21.46 -15.50 6.98
C GLU A 74 21.11 -14.98 5.57
N MET A 75 20.53 -13.77 5.47
CA MET A 75 20.17 -13.18 4.18
C MET A 75 21.37 -12.89 3.30
N ALA A 76 22.57 -12.69 3.86
CA ALA A 76 23.77 -12.45 3.06
C ALA A 76 24.04 -13.64 2.10
N GLU A 77 24.06 -14.85 2.64
CA GLU A 77 24.28 -16.06 1.84
C GLU A 77 23.12 -16.33 0.87
N LEU A 78 21.88 -16.05 1.29
CA LEU A 78 20.71 -16.21 0.41
C LEU A 78 20.77 -15.25 -0.78
N ARG A 79 21.20 -14.00 -0.57
CA ARG A 79 21.37 -13.00 -1.64
C ARG A 79 22.47 -13.41 -2.63
N ASP A 80 23.55 -14.03 -2.15
CA ASP A 80 24.63 -14.50 -3.03
C ASP A 80 24.17 -15.57 -4.02
N LYS A 81 23.19 -16.40 -3.64
CA LYS A 81 22.60 -17.44 -4.49
C LYS A 81 21.19 -17.10 -4.98
N ALA A 82 20.78 -15.83 -4.95
CA ALA A 82 19.41 -15.41 -5.22
C ALA A 82 18.87 -15.91 -6.58
N GLY A 83 19.71 -15.89 -7.62
CA GLY A 83 19.33 -16.39 -8.95
C GLY A 83 18.96 -17.87 -8.99
N SER A 84 19.51 -18.69 -8.09
CA SER A 84 19.18 -20.13 -8.02
C SER A 84 17.77 -20.43 -7.49
N PHE A 85 17.12 -19.44 -6.86
CA PHE A 85 15.76 -19.56 -6.35
C PHE A 85 14.69 -19.13 -7.36
N VAL A 86 15.09 -18.36 -8.39
CA VAL A 86 14.19 -17.85 -9.41
C VAL A 86 13.78 -19.01 -10.33
N ASP A 87 12.48 -19.20 -10.50
CA ASP A 87 11.95 -20.23 -11.39
C ASP A 87 11.93 -19.76 -12.85
N SER A 88 11.47 -18.53 -13.06
CA SER A 88 11.55 -17.84 -14.34
C SER A 88 11.58 -16.33 -14.12
N PHE A 89 12.02 -15.58 -15.14
CA PHE A 89 12.05 -14.12 -15.09
C PHE A 89 11.71 -13.53 -16.45
N ARG A 90 11.26 -12.28 -16.45
CA ARG A 90 10.97 -11.52 -17.67
C ARG A 90 11.43 -10.06 -17.51
N TYR A 91 11.83 -9.47 -18.62
CA TYR A 91 12.12 -8.05 -18.72
C TYR A 91 10.98 -7.33 -19.43
N HIS A 92 10.63 -6.14 -18.95
CA HIS A 92 9.85 -5.17 -19.69
C HIS A 92 10.66 -3.88 -19.82
N ASP A 93 10.83 -3.41 -21.05
CA ASP A 93 11.57 -2.18 -21.34
C ASP A 93 10.72 -0.96 -20.97
N ARG A 94 11.19 -0.18 -20.00
CA ARG A 94 10.43 0.96 -19.48
C ARG A 94 10.38 2.15 -20.43
N MET A 95 11.23 2.16 -21.45
CA MET A 95 11.31 3.21 -22.45
C MET A 95 10.79 2.73 -23.80
N GLU A 96 10.13 1.57 -23.88
CA GLU A 96 9.64 0.95 -25.12
C GLU A 96 9.00 2.00 -26.05
N GLY A 97 9.45 2.02 -27.31
CA GLY A 97 9.03 3.02 -28.30
C GLY A 97 9.87 4.31 -28.36
N ILE A 98 10.76 4.57 -27.40
CA ILE A 98 11.74 5.67 -27.46
C ILE A 98 13.00 5.17 -28.20
N PRO A 99 13.37 5.76 -29.36
CA PRO A 99 14.57 5.37 -30.10
C PRO A 99 15.85 5.45 -29.28
N ILE A 100 16.77 4.55 -29.58
CA ILE A 100 18.10 4.54 -29.00
C ILE A 100 18.97 5.54 -29.78
N HIS A 101 19.64 6.45 -29.07
CA HIS A 101 20.46 7.51 -29.69
C HIS A 101 21.95 7.17 -29.79
N ASP A 102 22.43 6.17 -29.04
CA ASP A 102 23.82 5.67 -29.06
C ASP A 102 23.93 4.22 -28.54
N GLU A 103 25.08 3.57 -28.74
CA GLU A 103 25.32 2.20 -28.26
C GLU A 103 25.30 2.10 -26.73
N GLN A 104 25.73 3.15 -26.03
CA GLN A 104 25.71 3.20 -24.56
C GLN A 104 24.27 3.20 -24.01
N GLY A 105 23.36 3.96 -24.63
CA GLY A 105 21.93 3.96 -24.34
C GLY A 105 21.21 2.65 -24.64
N THR A 106 21.85 1.73 -25.38
CA THR A 106 21.33 0.36 -25.60
C THR A 106 21.55 -0.52 -24.36
N HIS A 107 22.73 -0.43 -23.75
CA HIS A 107 23.11 -1.28 -22.61
C HIS A 107 22.61 -0.75 -21.27
N ASP A 108 22.48 0.57 -21.12
CA ASP A 108 22.11 1.22 -19.86
C ASP A 108 20.60 1.53 -19.73
N ARG A 109 19.78 0.95 -20.61
CA ARG A 109 18.35 1.22 -20.63
C ARG A 109 17.62 0.60 -19.43
N PRO A 110 16.72 1.33 -18.73
CA PRO A 110 16.05 0.79 -17.56
C PRO A 110 14.98 -0.25 -17.94
N HIS A 111 15.01 -1.39 -17.27
CA HIS A 111 14.05 -2.47 -17.44
C HIS A 111 13.37 -2.82 -16.12
N ASP A 112 12.10 -3.18 -16.20
CA ASP A 112 11.40 -3.90 -15.14
C ASP A 112 11.76 -5.39 -15.23
N LEU A 113 12.52 -5.88 -14.25
CA LEU A 113 12.80 -7.30 -14.06
C LEU A 113 11.74 -7.90 -13.13
N THR A 114 10.87 -8.75 -13.67
CA THR A 114 9.93 -9.56 -12.87
C THR A 114 10.52 -10.94 -12.65
N CYS A 115 10.65 -11.35 -11.39
CA CYS A 115 11.09 -12.67 -10.96
C CYS A 115 9.89 -13.47 -10.44
N LEU A 116 9.71 -14.69 -10.95
CA LEU A 116 8.66 -15.63 -10.53
C LEU A 116 9.30 -16.76 -9.73
N TYR A 117 8.61 -17.20 -8.69
CA TYR A 117 9.10 -18.22 -7.78
C TYR A 117 8.08 -19.34 -7.61
N LYS A 118 8.57 -20.57 -7.43
CA LYS A 118 7.72 -21.67 -6.96
C LYS A 118 7.37 -21.45 -5.48
N PRO A 119 6.10 -21.61 -5.07
CA PRO A 119 5.70 -21.50 -3.67
C PRO A 119 6.53 -22.37 -2.73
N ALA A 120 6.85 -23.61 -3.15
CA ALA A 120 7.66 -24.54 -2.37
C ALA A 120 9.07 -24.00 -2.08
N THR A 121 9.69 -23.29 -3.03
CA THR A 121 11.02 -22.70 -2.88
C THR A 121 10.99 -21.59 -1.83
N VAL A 122 10.10 -20.61 -1.99
CA VAL A 122 10.01 -19.46 -1.08
C VAL A 122 9.57 -19.88 0.32
N ASN A 123 8.61 -20.81 0.43
CA ASN A 123 8.16 -21.30 1.74
C ASN A 123 9.28 -22.04 2.48
N LYS A 124 10.14 -22.78 1.78
CA LYS A 124 11.32 -23.41 2.39
C LYS A 124 12.34 -22.37 2.88
N LEU A 125 12.55 -21.31 2.11
CA LEU A 125 13.43 -20.20 2.53
C LEU A 125 12.87 -19.49 3.77
N LEU A 126 11.58 -19.15 3.78
CA LEU A 126 10.93 -18.57 4.95
C LEU A 126 11.07 -19.47 6.17
N ALA A 127 10.84 -20.78 6.03
CA ALA A 127 11.03 -21.74 7.12
C ALA A 127 12.47 -21.76 7.64
N SER A 128 13.48 -21.71 6.75
CA SER A 128 14.89 -21.63 7.16
C SER A 128 15.26 -20.35 7.91
N LEU A 129 14.49 -19.28 7.71
CA LEU A 129 14.62 -18.00 8.42
C LEU A 129 13.74 -17.94 9.70
N GLY A 130 13.12 -19.05 10.09
CA GLY A 130 12.19 -19.10 11.23
C GLY A 130 10.87 -18.35 10.99
N SER A 131 10.51 -18.13 9.73
CA SER A 131 9.30 -17.41 9.31
C SER A 131 8.31 -18.35 8.61
N LYS A 132 7.12 -17.82 8.29
CA LYS A 132 6.04 -18.54 7.61
C LYS A 132 5.33 -17.63 6.61
N PRO A 133 4.75 -18.18 5.52
CA PRO A 133 3.95 -17.39 4.61
C PRO A 133 2.68 -16.85 5.30
N TRP A 134 2.27 -15.64 4.93
CA TRP A 134 0.98 -15.07 5.29
C TRP A 134 -0.09 -15.63 4.35
N LEU A 135 -0.76 -16.71 4.79
CA LEU A 135 -1.74 -17.47 4.01
C LEU A 135 -3.17 -16.93 4.09
N GLY A 136 -3.44 -15.96 4.97
CA GLY A 136 -4.75 -15.33 5.12
C GLY A 136 -5.06 -14.35 3.99
N ALA A 137 -6.34 -14.00 3.84
CA ALA A 137 -6.74 -12.92 2.95
C ALA A 137 -6.03 -11.61 3.35
N ARG A 138 -5.51 -10.86 2.37
CA ARG A 138 -4.89 -9.56 2.60
C ARG A 138 -6.00 -8.50 2.63
N PRO A 139 -6.27 -7.89 3.79
CA PRO A 139 -7.37 -6.94 3.88
C PRO A 139 -7.03 -5.66 3.11
N THR A 140 -8.06 -5.03 2.56
CA THR A 140 -7.95 -3.67 2.04
C THR A 140 -7.92 -2.69 3.22
N LEU A 141 -6.94 -1.80 3.27
CA LEU A 141 -6.83 -0.79 4.34
C LEU A 141 -7.68 0.44 4.01
N SER A 142 -8.36 1.00 5.00
CA SER A 142 -8.84 2.39 4.92
C SER A 142 -7.72 3.31 5.37
N ILE A 143 -7.46 4.38 4.62
CA ILE A 143 -6.42 5.36 4.95
C ILE A 143 -7.05 6.65 5.46
N LEU A 144 -6.64 7.12 6.63
CA LEU A 144 -6.90 8.49 7.10
C LEU A 144 -5.57 9.17 7.45
N LEU A 145 -5.20 10.19 6.69
CA LEU A 145 -3.89 10.82 6.85
C LEU A 145 -4.05 12.32 7.00
N ALA A 146 -3.70 12.85 8.17
CA ALA A 146 -3.53 14.28 8.35
C ALA A 146 -2.14 14.69 7.85
N VAL A 147 -2.11 15.65 6.93
CA VAL A 147 -0.89 16.15 6.30
C VAL A 147 -0.69 17.59 6.71
N GLU A 148 0.49 17.91 7.23
CA GLU A 148 0.88 19.27 7.58
C GLU A 148 2.16 19.68 6.86
N ARG A 149 2.08 20.78 6.10
CA ARG A 149 3.24 21.37 5.42
C ARG A 149 3.15 22.88 5.43
N ALA A 150 4.24 23.52 5.86
CA ALA A 150 4.38 24.98 5.87
C ALA A 150 3.19 25.69 6.54
N GLY A 151 2.74 25.17 7.70
CA GLY A 151 1.64 25.73 8.48
C GLY A 151 0.24 25.47 7.91
N ARG A 152 0.11 24.69 6.84
CA ARG A 152 -1.18 24.26 6.28
C ARG A 152 -1.44 22.79 6.59
N GLY A 153 -2.56 22.52 7.24
CA GLY A 153 -3.06 21.18 7.54
C GLY A 153 -4.24 20.79 6.65
N PHE A 154 -4.26 19.54 6.16
CA PHE A 154 -5.40 18.96 5.45
C PHE A 154 -5.49 17.45 5.72
N VAL A 155 -6.63 16.84 5.38
CA VAL A 155 -6.78 15.37 5.37
C VAL A 155 -6.69 14.90 3.94
N LEU A 156 -5.85 13.89 3.67
CA LEU A 156 -5.69 13.34 2.33
C LEU A 156 -7.01 12.74 1.85
N ALA A 157 -7.51 13.26 0.72
CA ALA A 157 -8.71 12.77 0.06
C ALA A 157 -8.36 12.21 -1.33
N SER A 158 -9.11 11.21 -1.81
CA SER A 158 -8.88 10.62 -3.14
C SER A 158 -9.07 11.62 -4.29
N ASP A 159 -9.99 12.55 -4.12
CA ASP A 159 -10.34 13.69 -4.98
C ASP A 159 -9.80 15.04 -4.42
N GLY A 160 -8.77 14.97 -3.57
CA GLY A 160 -7.98 16.11 -3.06
C GLY A 160 -7.20 16.83 -4.15
N ASP A 161 -6.92 18.11 -3.97
CA ASP A 161 -6.09 18.88 -4.92
C ASP A 161 -4.60 18.52 -4.77
N GLU A 162 -4.23 17.91 -3.64
CA GLU A 162 -2.92 17.32 -3.35
C GLU A 162 -2.76 15.91 -3.94
N SER A 163 -3.84 15.37 -4.53
CA SER A 163 -3.85 14.21 -5.44
C SER A 163 -3.38 14.71 -6.82
N PRO A 164 -2.47 14.00 -7.52
CA PRO A 164 -2.30 12.55 -7.45
C PRO A 164 -1.09 12.03 -6.65
N TYR A 165 -0.08 12.85 -6.34
CA TYR A 165 1.24 12.35 -5.91
C TYR A 165 1.23 11.48 -4.64
N MET A 166 0.56 11.92 -3.57
CA MET A 166 0.52 11.14 -2.32
C MET A 166 -0.36 9.90 -2.42
N ARG A 167 -1.47 9.98 -3.17
CA ARG A 167 -2.33 8.83 -3.46
C ARG A 167 -1.57 7.76 -4.24
N ASP A 168 -0.95 8.15 -5.35
CA ASP A 168 -0.19 7.25 -6.20
C ASP A 168 0.99 6.63 -5.43
N SER A 169 1.62 7.38 -4.53
CA SER A 169 2.69 6.89 -3.67
C SER A 169 2.22 5.86 -2.63
N LEU A 170 1.08 6.09 -1.98
CA LEU A 170 0.45 5.10 -1.08
C LEU A 170 0.05 3.83 -1.84
N GLU A 171 -0.53 3.97 -3.03
CA GLU A 171 -0.84 2.82 -3.90
C GLU A 171 0.43 2.06 -4.31
N ALA A 172 1.49 2.78 -4.66
CA ALA A 172 2.80 2.21 -5.01
C ALA A 172 3.48 1.54 -3.81
N ALA A 173 3.19 1.95 -2.57
CA ALA A 173 3.63 1.28 -1.35
C ALA A 173 2.82 0.00 -1.07
N ALA A 174 1.52 0.00 -1.37
CA ALA A 174 0.61 -1.13 -1.16
C ALA A 174 0.85 -2.31 -2.11
N ARG A 175 1.07 -2.02 -3.40
CA ARG A 175 1.21 -3.04 -4.47
C ARG A 175 2.34 -4.07 -4.21
N PRO A 176 3.56 -3.70 -3.81
CA PRO A 176 4.63 -4.67 -3.50
C PRO A 176 4.26 -5.64 -2.38
N MET A 177 3.44 -5.19 -1.42
CA MET A 177 2.95 -6.01 -0.32
C MET A 177 1.68 -6.79 -0.68
N ALA A 178 1.25 -6.77 -1.94
CA ALA A 178 0.01 -7.40 -2.39
C ALA A 178 -1.22 -6.95 -1.55
N MET A 179 -1.20 -5.69 -1.10
CA MET A 179 -2.28 -5.08 -0.34
C MET A 179 -2.99 -4.04 -1.19
N SER A 180 -4.24 -3.77 -0.84
CA SER A 180 -5.04 -2.71 -1.43
C SER A 180 -5.36 -1.66 -0.38
N ILE A 181 -5.60 -0.44 -0.83
CA ILE A 181 -5.97 0.68 0.03
C ILE A 181 -7.21 1.36 -0.55
N VAL A 182 -7.95 2.05 0.32
CA VAL A 182 -8.95 3.04 -0.09
C VAL A 182 -8.68 4.31 0.69
N ILE A 183 -8.57 5.40 -0.05
CA ILE A 183 -8.53 6.75 0.49
C ILE A 183 -9.95 7.32 0.33
N PRO A 184 -10.61 7.81 1.39
CA PRO A 184 -11.93 8.41 1.29
C PRO A 184 -11.91 9.68 0.41
N ASP A 185 -13.02 9.97 -0.26
CA ASP A 185 -13.22 11.24 -0.96
C ASP A 185 -13.62 12.37 0.01
N LYS A 186 -13.56 13.63 -0.45
CA LYS A 186 -13.91 14.82 0.35
C LYS A 186 -15.31 14.71 0.95
N ALA A 187 -16.27 14.14 0.22
CA ALA A 187 -17.65 13.98 0.67
C ALA A 187 -17.77 12.98 1.83
N THR A 188 -17.08 11.85 1.75
CA THR A 188 -17.01 10.82 2.79
C THR A 188 -16.32 11.34 4.04
N LEU A 189 -15.20 12.07 3.88
CA LEU A 189 -14.51 12.72 4.99
C LEU A 189 -15.43 13.72 5.71
N THR A 190 -16.12 14.58 4.95
CA THR A 190 -17.04 15.58 5.49
C THR A 190 -18.20 14.94 6.24
N LYS A 191 -18.82 13.90 5.67
CA LYS A 191 -19.93 13.16 6.30
C LYS A 191 -19.49 12.47 7.59
N GLY A 192 -18.26 11.98 7.63
CA GLY A 192 -17.67 11.34 8.81
C GLY A 192 -17.12 12.30 9.86
N GLY A 193 -17.06 13.62 9.58
CA GLY A 193 -16.44 14.58 10.48
C GLY A 193 -14.91 14.52 10.52
N PHE A 194 -14.28 13.85 9.55
CA PHE A 194 -12.83 13.66 9.49
C PHE A 194 -12.13 14.92 8.94
N ILE A 195 -12.05 15.95 9.78
CA ILE A 195 -11.26 17.17 9.52
C ILE A 195 -9.83 17.02 10.06
N PHE A 196 -8.94 17.94 9.68
CA PHE A 196 -7.50 17.87 10.04
C PHE A 196 -7.25 17.70 11.54
N GLU A 197 -7.90 18.52 12.39
CA GLU A 197 -7.73 18.44 13.84
C GLU A 197 -8.27 17.13 14.42
N GLU A 198 -9.37 16.61 13.87
CA GLU A 198 -9.98 15.35 14.32
C GLU A 198 -9.04 14.19 14.00
N VAL A 199 -8.58 14.07 12.75
CA VAL A 199 -7.66 13.01 12.34
C VAL A 199 -6.35 13.07 13.13
N ARG A 200 -5.86 14.28 13.44
CA ARG A 200 -4.70 14.44 14.32
C ARG A 200 -4.94 13.97 15.75
N ALA A 201 -6.13 14.24 16.29
CA ALA A 201 -6.51 13.85 17.64
C ALA A 201 -6.77 12.34 17.78
N MET A 202 -7.05 11.61 16.70
CA MET A 202 -7.26 10.15 16.73
C MET A 202 -6.09 9.38 17.38
N ALA A 203 -4.87 9.91 17.30
CA ALA A 203 -3.68 9.37 17.95
C ALA A 203 -3.78 9.30 19.48
N THR A 204 -4.54 10.21 20.10
CA THR A 204 -4.63 10.33 21.56
C THR A 204 -5.83 9.60 22.15
N SER A 205 -6.79 9.17 21.33
CA SER A 205 -8.00 8.45 21.78
C SER A 205 -8.33 7.22 20.90
N PRO A 206 -7.46 6.20 20.84
CA PRO A 206 -7.62 5.07 19.92
C PRO A 206 -8.86 4.20 20.17
N GLU A 207 -9.43 4.25 21.37
CA GLU A 207 -10.65 3.55 21.75
C GLU A 207 -11.90 4.04 21.00
N LEU A 208 -11.87 5.27 20.45
CA LEU A 208 -13.00 5.86 19.72
C LEU A 208 -13.07 5.41 18.25
N LEU A 209 -12.00 4.78 17.75
CA LEU A 209 -11.82 4.43 16.34
C LEU A 209 -12.76 3.34 15.82
N GLY A 210 -13.42 2.61 16.72
CA GLY A 210 -14.36 1.55 16.34
C GLY A 210 -15.58 2.06 15.57
N GLY A 211 -16.02 3.30 15.82
CA GLY A 211 -17.06 3.98 15.05
C GLY A 211 -16.55 4.41 13.67
N ASP A 212 -15.35 4.97 13.63
CA ASP A 212 -14.72 5.51 12.42
C ASP A 212 -14.43 4.42 11.39
N ALA A 213 -13.91 3.27 11.85
CA ALA A 213 -13.66 2.12 10.98
C ALA A 213 -14.95 1.66 10.28
N ARG A 214 -16.11 1.69 10.97
CA ARG A 214 -17.41 1.35 10.36
C ARG A 214 -17.84 2.37 9.32
N THR A 215 -17.70 3.67 9.62
CA THR A 215 -17.99 4.76 8.68
C THR A 215 -17.14 4.63 7.40
N LEU A 216 -15.94 4.07 7.52
CA LEU A 216 -15.02 3.82 6.42
C LEU A 216 -15.10 2.40 5.83
N GLY A 217 -16.19 1.67 6.10
CA GLY A 217 -16.50 0.39 5.48
C GLY A 217 -16.05 -0.85 6.26
N GLY A 218 -15.82 -0.72 7.57
CA GLY A 218 -15.53 -1.83 8.48
C GLY A 218 -14.16 -2.51 8.26
N ARG A 219 -13.24 -1.82 7.60
CA ARG A 219 -11.90 -2.33 7.26
C ARG A 219 -10.87 -1.93 8.32
N PRO A 220 -9.72 -2.61 8.40
CA PRO A 220 -8.60 -2.12 9.20
C PRO A 220 -8.25 -0.69 8.80
N LEU A 221 -8.17 0.18 9.79
CA LEU A 221 -7.93 1.60 9.61
C LEU A 221 -6.45 1.90 9.86
N LEU A 222 -5.73 2.25 8.81
CA LEU A 222 -4.38 2.80 8.90
C LEU A 222 -4.51 4.33 8.90
N PHE A 223 -4.15 4.95 10.01
CA PHE A 223 -4.23 6.39 10.16
C PHE A 223 -2.91 6.98 10.66
N GLY A 224 -2.68 8.26 10.39
CA GLY A 224 -1.42 8.88 10.73
C GLY A 224 -1.37 10.38 10.57
N ASN A 225 -0.29 10.94 11.09
CA ASN A 225 0.03 12.36 11.05
C ASN A 225 1.40 12.55 10.39
N ILE A 226 1.43 13.17 9.22
CA ILE A 226 2.67 13.43 8.47
C ILE A 226 2.96 14.92 8.43
N GLN A 227 4.15 15.33 8.91
CA GLN A 227 4.58 16.72 8.97
C GLN A 227 5.98 16.91 8.38
N TRP A 228 6.15 17.93 7.54
CA TRP A 228 7.49 18.32 7.08
C TRP A 228 8.25 18.99 8.23
N ARG A 229 9.48 18.55 8.48
CA ARG A 229 10.34 19.09 9.54
C ARG A 229 11.70 19.49 8.98
N ASP A 230 11.98 20.79 8.95
CA ASP A 230 13.27 21.31 8.46
C ASP A 230 14.46 20.76 9.25
N LYS A 231 14.31 20.59 10.56
CA LYS A 231 15.36 20.00 11.43
C LYS A 231 15.73 18.56 11.04
N ASP A 232 14.79 17.81 10.48
CA ASP A 232 14.96 16.41 10.11
C ASP A 232 15.25 16.27 8.61
N LEU A 233 15.28 17.39 7.87
CA LEU A 233 15.42 17.46 6.42
C LEU A 233 14.45 16.54 5.66
N GLY A 234 13.25 16.34 6.21
CA GLY A 234 12.29 15.39 5.68
C GLY A 234 10.97 15.36 6.43
N TRP A 235 10.14 14.40 6.05
CA TRP A 235 8.87 14.11 6.70
C TRP A 235 9.09 13.32 7.99
N THR A 236 8.36 13.69 9.03
CA THR A 236 8.16 12.92 10.25
C THR A 236 6.74 12.41 10.27
N VAL A 237 6.57 11.12 10.54
CA VAL A 237 5.27 10.47 10.52
C VAL A 237 5.12 9.52 11.69
N ASP A 238 3.97 9.66 12.36
CA ASP A 238 3.46 8.71 13.31
C ASP A 238 2.28 7.97 12.66
N TRP A 239 2.30 6.64 12.73
CA TRP A 239 1.32 5.74 12.14
C TRP A 239 0.62 4.93 13.22
N TRP A 240 -0.64 4.65 12.98
CA TRP A 240 -1.44 3.74 13.79
C TRP A 240 -2.27 2.82 12.91
N LEU A 241 -2.35 1.55 13.28
CA LEU A 241 -3.27 0.57 12.71
C LEU A 241 -4.29 0.17 13.75
N ALA A 242 -5.56 0.47 13.49
CA ALA A 242 -6.69 -0.03 14.27
C ALA A 242 -7.32 -1.25 13.59
N ILE A 243 -7.34 -2.37 14.31
CA ILE A 243 -7.93 -3.64 13.87
C ILE A 243 -8.46 -4.43 15.08
N ASP A 244 -9.68 -4.98 14.95
CA ASP A 244 -10.31 -5.85 15.95
C ASP A 244 -10.26 -5.29 17.39
N GLY A 245 -10.47 -3.97 17.53
CA GLY A 245 -10.45 -3.28 18.81
C GLY A 245 -9.06 -3.08 19.43
N LYS A 246 -7.99 -3.38 18.68
CA LYS A 246 -6.60 -3.12 19.06
C LYS A 246 -6.01 -2.04 18.18
N THR A 247 -5.12 -1.25 18.77
CA THR A 247 -4.34 -0.25 18.05
C THR A 247 -2.85 -0.55 18.20
N TYR A 248 -2.12 -0.39 17.11
CA TYR A 248 -0.68 -0.58 17.01
C TYR A 248 -0.08 0.69 16.44
N ASP A 249 1.07 1.13 16.94
CA ASP A 249 1.72 2.36 16.47
C ASP A 249 3.20 2.15 16.10
N TRP A 250 3.68 2.97 15.17
CA TRP A 250 5.10 3.06 14.83
C TRP A 250 5.40 4.42 14.16
N GLN A 251 6.66 4.81 14.13
CA GLN A 251 7.07 6.12 13.62
C GLN A 251 8.28 6.03 12.67
N ILE A 252 8.43 7.06 11.83
CA ILE A 252 9.62 7.27 11.01
C ILE A 252 9.87 8.77 10.81
N ARG A 253 11.15 9.17 10.69
CA ARG A 253 11.56 10.57 10.62
C ARG A 253 12.66 10.80 9.59
N GLY A 254 12.71 12.02 9.05
CA GLY A 254 13.75 12.45 8.12
C GLY A 254 13.72 11.72 6.78
N VAL A 255 12.53 11.35 6.31
CA VAL A 255 12.35 10.57 5.07
C VAL A 255 11.49 11.30 4.03
N SER A 256 11.49 10.83 2.78
CA SER A 256 10.49 11.25 1.81
C SER A 256 9.10 10.71 2.19
N PHE A 257 8.02 11.30 1.65
CA PHE A 257 6.68 10.74 1.87
C PHE A 257 6.54 9.34 1.27
N ASP A 258 7.24 9.06 0.16
CA ASP A 258 7.27 7.72 -0.44
C ASP A 258 7.79 6.66 0.52
N GLU A 259 8.90 6.95 1.21
CA GLU A 259 9.45 6.01 2.18
C GLU A 259 8.59 5.94 3.44
N ALA A 260 8.02 7.06 3.89
CA ALA A 260 7.06 7.05 4.98
C ALA A 260 5.87 6.13 4.71
N PHE A 261 5.31 6.16 3.50
CA PHE A 261 4.20 5.29 3.08
C PHE A 261 4.64 3.84 2.91
N ARG A 262 5.83 3.56 2.39
CA ARG A 262 6.40 2.20 2.34
C ARG A 262 6.53 1.60 3.73
N VAL A 263 7.01 2.39 4.70
CA VAL A 263 7.11 1.97 6.11
C VAL A 263 5.73 1.76 6.72
N ALA A 264 4.75 2.61 6.42
CA ALA A 264 3.37 2.45 6.87
C ALA A 264 2.77 1.10 6.43
N ILE A 265 2.80 0.83 5.13
CA ILE A 265 2.22 -0.40 4.57
C ILE A 265 2.97 -1.63 5.07
N LYS A 266 4.31 -1.62 5.10
CA LYS A 266 5.09 -2.75 5.62
C LYS A 266 4.79 -3.01 7.09
N GLY A 267 4.64 -1.95 7.89
CA GLY A 267 4.25 -2.07 9.29
C GLY A 267 2.88 -2.71 9.47
N ALA A 268 1.89 -2.24 8.70
CA ALA A 268 0.57 -2.85 8.68
C ALA A 268 0.61 -4.32 8.25
N ALA A 269 1.34 -4.67 7.20
CA ALA A 269 1.51 -6.04 6.74
C ALA A 269 2.16 -6.94 7.80
N GLN A 270 3.12 -6.44 8.57
CA GLN A 270 3.77 -7.20 9.64
C GLN A 270 2.79 -7.54 10.78
N ILE A 271 1.96 -6.57 11.17
CA ILE A 271 0.93 -6.78 12.20
C ILE A 271 -0.14 -7.76 11.69
N LEU A 272 -0.65 -7.54 10.47
CA LEU A 272 -1.74 -8.32 9.87
C LEU A 272 -1.34 -9.75 9.51
N SER A 273 -0.06 -9.99 9.22
CA SER A 273 0.50 -11.32 9.03
C SER A 273 0.75 -12.08 10.34
N GLY A 274 0.60 -11.41 11.50
CA GLY A 274 0.86 -11.98 12.81
C GLY A 274 2.34 -12.05 13.18
N ASN A 275 3.20 -11.26 12.52
CA ASN A 275 4.63 -11.18 12.82
C ASN A 275 4.98 -10.14 13.90
N GLY A 276 3.97 -9.48 14.48
CA GLY A 276 4.13 -8.56 15.61
C GLY A 276 4.27 -7.10 15.18
N GLN A 277 4.68 -6.23 16.13
CA GLN A 277 4.83 -4.79 15.90
C GLN A 277 6.10 -4.47 15.09
N PRO A 278 6.06 -3.41 14.25
CA PRO A 278 7.15 -3.01 13.36
C PRO A 278 8.40 -2.50 14.07
#